data_AF-A0A917IWK6-F1
#
_entry.id   AF-A0A917IWK6-F1
#
_cell.length_a   1.000
_cell.length_b   1.000
_cell.length_c   1.000
_cell.angle_alpha   90.00
_cell.angle_beta   90.00
_cell.angle_gamma   90.00
#
_symmetry.space_group_name_H-M   'P 1'
#
loop_
_entity.id
_entity.type
_entity.pdbx_description
1 polymer ?
#
loop_
_entity_poly.entity_id
_entity_poly.type
_entity_poly.pdbx_seq_one_letter_code
_entity_poly.pdbx_strand_id
1 'polypeptide(L)'
;MKKDIELINIEFNTLAQRHYFSVCDRLEKASAGFSHWQHETEYLQMHAMYWDLLRINLETEALTLIEQHKNAQDIHLLQKALTIHINRYLNEFKVKYRLI
;
A
#
# COMPACT_ATOMS: atom_id res chain seq x y z
N MET A 1 -24.21 0.12 -10.65
CA MET A 1 -23.01 -0.21 -11.47
C MET A 1 -21.83 0.71 -11.20
N LYS A 2 -21.71 1.92 -11.80
CA LYS A 2 -20.59 2.85 -11.48
C LYS A 2 -20.52 3.16 -9.98
N LYS A 3 -21.69 3.34 -9.35
CA LYS A 3 -21.84 3.61 -7.93
C LYS A 3 -21.33 2.48 -7.02
N ASP A 4 -21.38 1.23 -7.47
CA ASP A 4 -20.96 0.07 -6.66
C ASP A 4 -19.43 -0.04 -6.66
N ILE A 5 -18.80 0.11 -7.84
CA ILE A 5 -17.34 0.17 -7.95
C ILE A 5 -16.78 1.38 -7.21
N GLU A 6 -17.42 2.53 -7.31
CA GLU A 6 -17.00 3.75 -6.62
C GLU A 6 -17.02 3.58 -5.10
N LEU A 7 -18.06 2.94 -4.54
CA LEU A 7 -18.14 2.63 -3.11
C LEU A 7 -17.04 1.66 -2.67
N ILE A 8 -16.84 0.55 -3.40
CA ILE A 8 -15.76 -0.42 -3.12
C ILE A 8 -14.39 0.28 -3.21
N ASN A 9 -14.23 1.22 -4.14
CA ASN A 9 -13.00 1.96 -4.31
C ASN A 9 -12.72 2.93 -3.13
N ILE A 10 -13.76 3.57 -2.60
CA ILE A 10 -13.67 4.41 -1.40
C ILE A 10 -13.31 3.56 -0.18
N GLU A 11 -13.94 2.39 -0.03
CA GLU A 11 -13.65 1.43 1.03
C GLU A 11 -12.20 0.97 0.98
N PHE A 12 -11.75 0.48 -0.18
CA PHE A 12 -10.36 0.09 -0.38
C PHE A 12 -9.41 1.22 -0.04
N ASN A 13 -9.65 2.43 -0.56
CA ASN A 13 -8.76 3.56 -0.31
C ASN A 13 -8.66 3.92 1.17
N THR A 14 -9.76 3.78 1.93
CA THR A 14 -9.77 4.00 3.38
C THR A 14 -8.90 2.97 4.11
N LEU A 15 -8.99 1.69 3.72
CA LEU A 15 -8.19 0.61 4.30
C LEU A 15 -6.71 0.75 3.91
N ALA A 16 -6.45 1.03 2.63
CA ALA A 16 -5.12 1.28 2.10
C ALA A 16 -4.40 2.43 2.83
N GLN A 17 -5.12 3.53 3.11
CA GLN A 17 -4.60 4.65 3.88
C GLN A 17 -4.19 4.24 5.30
N ARG A 18 -5.00 3.43 5.98
CA ARG A 18 -4.68 2.91 7.33
C ARG A 18 -3.43 2.04 7.31
N HIS A 19 -3.31 1.16 6.33
CA HIS A 19 -2.10 0.34 6.16
C HIS A 19 -0.88 1.21 5.88
N TYR A 20 -0.99 2.20 4.98
CA TYR A 20 0.10 3.13 4.67
C TYR A 20 0.62 3.83 5.91
N PHE A 21 -0.26 4.49 6.68
CA PHE A 21 0.16 5.20 7.89
C PHE A 21 0.70 4.25 8.96
N SER A 22 0.11 3.07 9.14
CA SER A 22 0.62 2.09 10.10
C SER A 22 2.02 1.59 9.72
N VAL A 23 2.31 1.36 8.44
CA VAL A 23 3.64 0.94 7.99
C VAL A 23 4.64 2.08 8.18
N CYS A 24 4.28 3.31 7.82
CA CYS A 24 5.14 4.47 8.03
C CYS A 24 5.49 4.68 9.50
N ASP A 25 4.52 4.64 10.42
CA ASP A 25 4.76 4.81 11.85
C ASP A 25 5.69 3.72 12.41
N ARG A 26 5.50 2.46 12.00
CA ARG A 26 6.38 1.36 12.42
C ARG A 26 7.81 1.54 11.90
N LEU A 27 7.96 1.96 10.64
CA LEU A 27 9.26 2.23 10.06
C LEU A 27 9.95 3.41 10.74
N GLU A 28 9.25 4.50 11.02
CA GLU A 28 9.79 5.68 11.72
C GLU A 28 10.29 5.28 13.12
N LYS A 29 9.53 4.45 13.84
CA LYS A 29 9.96 3.88 15.13
C LYS A 29 11.16 2.95 15.01
N ALA A 30 11.18 2.08 14.00
CA ALA A 30 12.28 1.14 13.77
C ALA A 30 13.59 1.82 13.34
N SER A 31 13.48 2.92 12.58
CA SER A 31 14.61 3.69 12.05
C SER A 31 15.12 4.77 13.01
N ALA A 32 14.42 5.06 14.10
CA ALA A 32 14.80 6.09 15.08
C ALA A 32 16.21 5.90 15.69
N GLY A 33 16.74 4.67 15.69
CA GLY A 33 18.09 4.36 16.16
C GLY A 33 19.18 4.35 15.08
N PHE A 34 18.82 4.49 13.81
CA PHE A 34 19.77 4.44 12.69
C PHE A 34 20.28 5.84 12.37
N SER A 35 21.55 6.11 12.67
CA SER A 35 22.22 7.29 12.13
C SER A 35 22.35 7.10 10.62
N HIS A 36 21.67 7.96 9.84
CA HIS A 36 21.54 7.86 8.38
C HIS A 36 22.87 7.67 7.62
N TRP A 37 24.01 8.01 8.24
CA TRP A 37 25.31 8.08 7.60
C TRP A 37 26.22 6.88 7.89
N GLN A 38 25.95 6.08 8.93
CA GLN A 38 26.81 4.96 9.32
C GLN A 38 26.27 3.60 8.86
N HIS A 39 24.98 3.51 8.53
CA HIS A 39 24.27 2.27 8.22
C HIS A 39 23.34 2.42 7.00
N GLU A 40 23.86 3.00 5.90
CA GLU A 40 23.06 3.28 4.70
C GLU A 40 22.46 1.99 4.11
N THR A 41 23.22 0.89 4.08
CA THR A 41 22.74 -0.40 3.56
C THR A 41 21.60 -0.96 4.41
N GLU A 42 21.76 -1.00 5.73
CA GLU A 42 20.75 -1.51 6.65
C GLU A 42 19.51 -0.61 6.67
N TYR A 43 19.71 0.70 6.53
CA TYR A 43 18.64 1.67 6.35
C TYR A 43 17.83 1.35 5.07
N LEU A 44 18.48 1.24 3.91
CA LEU A 44 17.80 0.93 2.64
C LEU A 44 17.11 -0.44 2.68
N GLN A 45 17.75 -1.46 3.26
CA GLN A 45 17.16 -2.79 3.44
C GLN A 45 15.89 -2.74 4.29
N MET A 46 15.93 -2.03 5.41
CA MET A 46 14.75 -1.86 6.27
C MET A 46 13.61 -1.17 5.51
N HIS A 47 13.90 -0.09 4.77
CA HIS A 47 12.90 0.61 3.99
C HIS A 47 12.31 -0.27 2.89
N ALA A 48 13.13 -1.08 2.21
CA ALA A 48 12.66 -2.06 1.22
C ALA A 48 11.75 -3.12 1.86
N MET A 49 12.08 -3.62 3.06
CA MET A 49 11.22 -4.57 3.79
C MET A 49 9.85 -3.97 4.12
N TYR A 50 9.81 -2.72 4.61
CA TYR A 50 8.54 -2.06 4.92
C TYR A 50 7.74 -1.66 3.68
N TRP A 51 8.42 -1.33 2.56
CA TRP A 51 7.77 -1.15 1.27
C TRP A 51 7.09 -2.44 0.80
N ASP A 52 7.77 -3.58 0.94
CA ASP A 52 7.22 -4.88 0.57
C ASP A 52 6.06 -5.30 1.47
N LEU A 53 6.17 -5.04 2.77
CA LEU A 53 5.07 -5.24 3.72
C LEU A 53 3.83 -4.41 3.34
N LEU A 54 4.02 -3.16 2.94
CA LEU A 54 2.92 -2.32 2.46
C LEU A 54 2.28 -2.94 1.21
N ARG A 55 3.09 -3.36 0.23
CA ARG A 55 2.62 -4.03 -0.99
C ARG A 55 1.75 -5.23 -0.67
N ILE A 56 2.24 -6.15 0.15
CA ILE A 56 1.52 -7.37 0.54
C ILE A 56 0.19 -7.03 1.21
N ASN A 57 0.17 -6.08 2.15
CA ASN A 57 -1.06 -5.67 2.82
C ASN A 57 -2.10 -5.13 1.82
N LEU A 58 -1.67 -4.26 0.90
CA LEU A 58 -2.56 -3.65 -0.08
C LEU A 58 -3.08 -4.66 -1.11
N GLU A 59 -2.23 -5.57 -1.59
CA GLU A 59 -2.63 -6.64 -2.52
C GLU A 59 -3.58 -7.63 -1.85
N THR A 60 -3.35 -7.98 -0.59
CA THR A 60 -4.24 -8.86 0.19
C THR A 60 -5.61 -8.24 0.38
N GLU A 61 -5.67 -6.95 0.72
CA GLU A 61 -6.94 -6.23 0.88
C GLU A 61 -7.70 -6.13 -0.45
N ALA A 62 -6.99 -5.84 -1.54
CA ALA A 62 -7.59 -5.79 -2.86
C ALA A 62 -8.15 -7.15 -3.29
N LEU A 63 -7.42 -8.24 -3.06
CA LEU A 63 -7.89 -9.61 -3.32
C LEU A 63 -9.14 -9.93 -2.50
N THR A 64 -9.14 -9.59 -1.21
CA THR A 64 -10.28 -9.81 -0.31
C THR A 64 -11.54 -9.11 -0.83
N LEU A 65 -11.43 -7.83 -1.22
CA LEU A 65 -12.55 -7.09 -1.79
C LEU A 65 -13.00 -7.66 -3.14
N ILE A 66 -12.08 -8.05 -4.01
CA ILE A 66 -12.42 -8.70 -5.28
C ILE A 66 -13.20 -9.99 -5.04
N GLU A 67 -12.79 -10.81 -4.08
CA GLU A 67 -13.47 -12.07 -3.74
C GLU A 67 -14.88 -11.83 -3.16
N GLN A 68 -15.03 -10.84 -2.28
CA GLN A 68 -16.32 -10.44 -1.72
C GLN A 68 -17.29 -9.93 -2.81
N HIS A 69 -16.74 -9.26 -3.83
CA HIS A 69 -17.49 -8.69 -4.95
C HIS A 69 -17.34 -9.48 -6.25
N LYS A 70 -16.99 -10.77 -6.19
CA LYS A 70 -16.72 -11.61 -7.39
C LYS A 70 -17.88 -11.70 -8.38
N ASN A 71 -19.10 -11.42 -7.93
CA ASN A 71 -20.32 -11.40 -8.75
C ASN A 71 -20.57 -10.03 -9.40
N ALA A 72 -19.71 -9.03 -9.18
CA ALA A 72 -19.81 -7.75 -9.84
C ALA A 72 -19.62 -7.94 -11.36
N GLN A 73 -20.53 -7.38 -12.15
CA GLN A 73 -20.52 -7.49 -13.61
C GLN A 73 -19.23 -6.98 -14.27
N ASP A 74 -18.45 -6.14 -13.58
CA ASP A 74 -17.21 -5.52 -14.09
C ASP A 74 -16.00 -5.74 -13.16
N ILE A 75 -15.73 -7.00 -12.78
CA ILE A 75 -14.58 -7.37 -11.93
C ILE A 75 -13.24 -6.87 -12.47
N HIS A 76 -13.08 -6.81 -13.79
CA HIS A 76 -11.88 -6.31 -14.44
C HIS A 76 -11.69 -4.80 -14.22
N LEU A 77 -12.78 -4.02 -14.25
CA LEU A 77 -12.73 -2.59 -13.98
C LEU A 77 -12.39 -2.33 -12.51
N LEU A 78 -12.94 -3.13 -11.60
CA LEU A 78 -12.61 -3.09 -10.18
C LEU A 78 -11.11 -3.37 -9.96
N GLN A 79 -10.60 -4.48 -10.51
CA GLN A 79 -9.17 -4.82 -10.44
C GLN A 79 -8.28 -3.65 -10.88
N LYS A 80 -8.58 -3.06 -12.04
CA LYS A 80 -7.83 -1.91 -12.56
C LYS A 80 -7.86 -0.72 -11.61
N ALA A 81 -9.02 -0.41 -11.03
CA ALA A 81 -9.17 0.70 -10.09
C ALA A 81 -8.35 0.48 -8.81
N LEU A 82 -8.38 -0.73 -8.25
CA LEU A 82 -7.61 -1.09 -7.06
C LEU A 82 -6.10 -1.03 -7.34
N THR A 83 -5.63 -1.56 -8.47
CA THR A 83 -4.21 -1.49 -8.87
C THR A 83 -3.69 -0.05 -8.97
N ILE A 84 -4.50 0.90 -9.45
CA ILE A 84 -4.11 2.31 -9.51
C ILE A 84 -3.82 2.86 -8.11
N HIS A 85 -4.66 2.56 -7.13
CA HIS A 85 -4.46 3.00 -5.75
C HIS A 85 -3.27 2.29 -5.08
N ILE A 86 -3.11 0.99 -5.29
CA ILE A 86 -1.93 0.25 -4.80
C ILE A 86 -0.65 0.95 -5.28
N ASN A 87 -0.54 1.19 -6.60
CA ASN A 87 0.61 1.85 -7.19
C ASN A 87 0.82 3.26 -6.64
N ARG A 88 -0.26 4.02 -6.40
CA ARG A 88 -0.18 5.35 -5.79
C ARG A 88 0.48 5.28 -4.41
N TYR A 89 0.00 4.43 -3.51
CA TYR A 89 0.56 4.32 -2.15
C TYR A 89 2.00 3.80 -2.16
N LEU A 90 2.32 2.83 -3.02
CA LEU A 90 3.69 2.31 -3.16
C LEU A 90 4.66 3.36 -3.69
N ASN A 91 4.23 4.19 -4.64
CA ASN A 91 5.05 5.29 -5.16
C ASN A 91 5.22 6.39 -4.12
N GLU A 92 4.17 6.74 -3.39
CA GLU A 92 4.23 7.72 -2.31
C GLU A 92 5.22 7.27 -1.21
N PHE A 93 5.21 5.98 -0.87
CA PHE A 93 6.19 5.41 0.05
C PHE A 93 7.63 5.53 -0.49
N LYS A 94 7.86 5.13 -1.74
CA LYS A 94 9.19 5.23 -2.38
C LYS A 94 9.73 6.65 -2.39
N VAL A 95 8.88 7.63 -2.73
CA VAL A 95 9.23 9.04 -2.74
C VAL A 95 9.53 9.54 -1.33
N LYS A 96 8.69 9.22 -0.34
CA LYS A 96 8.89 9.65 1.05
C LYS A 96 10.24 9.19 1.61
N TYR A 97 10.64 7.98 1.27
CA TYR A 97 11.84 7.34 1.84
C TYR A 97 13.04 7.21 0.89
N ARG A 98 12.99 7.87 -0.28
CA ARG A 98 14.09 7.93 -1.26
C ARG A 98 14.59 6.55 -1.70
N LEU A 99 13.67 5.62 -1.96
CA LEU A 99 13.97 4.30 -2.54
C LEU A 99 14.10 4.33 -4.08
N ILE A 100 14.60 5.45 -4.64
CA ILE A 100 14.63 5.73 -6.08
C ILE A 100 16.07 5.65 -6.59
#